data_AF-A0A1M5ATY4-F1
#
_entry.id   AF-A0A1M5ATY4-F1
#
_cell.length_a   1.000
_cell.length_b   1.000
_cell.length_c   1.000
_cell.angle_alpha   90.00
_cell.angle_beta   90.00
_cell.angle_gamma   90.00
#
_symmetry.space_group_name_H-M   'P 1'
#
loop_
_entity.id
_entity.type
_entity.pdbx_description
1 polymer ?
#
loop_
_entity_poly.entity_id
_entity_poly.type
_entity_poly.pdbx_seq_one_letter_code
_entity_poly.pdbx_strand_id
1 'polypeptide(L)'
;AHTSTIGYYKYMERYGIIIHHAAALVIARRAIGFKEHITKELKQKVQAVKEKLSQKVNSLPGEGRGMTRKVKQLFKRLDGKIPIYNGLTRFQQESFHSVWHDLKHLALSSR
;
A
#
# COMPACT_ATOMS: atom_id res chain seq x y z
N ALA A 1 3.83 -6.13 -12.61
CA ALA A 1 2.50 -5.62 -12.20
C ALA A 1 2.23 -5.96 -10.72
N HIS A 2 1.68 -5.04 -9.93
CA HIS A 2 1.46 -5.21 -8.47
C HIS A 2 0.06 -5.73 -8.12
N THR A 3 -0.41 -6.77 -8.81
CA THR A 3 -1.79 -7.25 -8.74
C THR A 3 -2.15 -7.83 -7.37
N SER A 4 -1.24 -8.60 -6.77
CA SER A 4 -1.42 -9.16 -5.42
C SER A 4 -1.47 -8.06 -4.36
N THR A 5 -0.60 -7.05 -4.43
CA THR A 5 -0.62 -5.95 -3.45
C THR A 5 -1.92 -5.15 -3.53
N ILE A 6 -2.39 -4.85 -4.74
CA ILE A 6 -3.70 -4.18 -4.93
C ILE A 6 -4.82 -5.06 -4.36
N GLY A 7 -4.80 -6.35 -4.69
CA GLY A 7 -5.76 -7.33 -4.19
C GLY A 7 -5.80 -7.39 -2.66
N TYR A 8 -4.64 -7.43 -2.01
CA TYR A 8 -4.49 -7.42 -0.55
C TYR A 8 -5.17 -6.22 0.08
N TYR A 9 -4.87 -5.01 -0.39
CA TYR A 9 -5.37 -3.79 0.23
C TYR A 9 -6.84 -3.48 -0.10
N LYS A 10 -7.33 -3.87 -1.29
CA LYS A 10 -8.64 -3.43 -1.78
C LYS A 10 -9.73 -4.50 -1.72
N TYR A 11 -9.37 -5.77 -1.93
CA TYR A 11 -10.36 -6.80 -2.28
C TYR A 11 -10.36 -8.00 -1.35
N MET A 12 -9.20 -8.37 -0.77
CA MET A 12 -9.07 -9.53 0.11
C MET A 12 -9.99 -9.41 1.33
N GLU A 13 -9.87 -8.33 2.09
CA GLU A 13 -10.70 -8.08 3.27
C GLU A 13 -12.14 -7.71 2.89
N ARG A 14 -12.32 -6.88 1.86
CA ARG A 14 -13.64 -6.38 1.45
C ARG A 14 -14.58 -7.47 0.97
N TYR A 15 -14.05 -8.48 0.26
CA TYR A 15 -14.84 -9.57 -0.31
C TYR A 15 -14.62 -10.92 0.39
N GLY A 16 -13.77 -10.98 1.42
CA GLY A 16 -13.47 -12.24 2.12
C GLY A 16 -12.80 -13.30 1.23
N ILE A 17 -12.08 -12.88 0.19
CA ILE A 17 -11.44 -13.78 -0.78
C ILE A 17 -9.94 -13.91 -0.52
N ILE A 18 -9.34 -15.04 -0.90
CA ILE A 18 -7.89 -15.23 -0.78
C ILE A 18 -7.12 -14.34 -1.76
N ILE A 19 -5.84 -14.12 -1.47
CA ILE A 19 -4.96 -13.20 -2.21
C ILE A 19 -4.88 -13.49 -3.73
N HIS A 20 -4.90 -14.77 -4.13
CA HIS A 20 -4.84 -15.15 -5.54
C HIS A 20 -6.10 -14.75 -6.31
N HIS A 21 -7.28 -14.91 -5.71
CA HIS A 21 -8.55 -14.49 -6.29
C HIS A 21 -8.64 -12.96 -6.37
N ALA A 22 -8.18 -12.27 -5.32
CA ALA A 22 -8.09 -10.82 -5.32
C ALA A 22 -7.15 -10.30 -6.43
N ALA A 23 -6.01 -10.98 -6.65
CA ALA A 23 -5.09 -10.64 -7.72
C ALA A 23 -5.71 -10.89 -9.12
N ALA A 24 -6.41 -12.01 -9.31
CA ALA A 24 -7.12 -12.33 -10.54
C ALA A 24 -8.18 -11.26 -10.86
N LEU A 25 -8.92 -10.80 -9.85
CA LEU A 25 -9.88 -9.70 -10.01
C LEU A 25 -9.19 -8.41 -10.49
N VAL A 26 -8.03 -8.06 -9.95
CA VAL A 26 -7.27 -6.88 -10.41
C VAL A 26 -6.84 -7.03 -11.87
N ILE A 27 -6.41 -8.22 -12.28
CA ILE A 27 -6.03 -8.51 -13.68
C ILE A 27 -7.25 -8.32 -14.60
N ALA A 28 -8.39 -8.93 -14.26
CA ALA A 28 -9.61 -8.81 -15.04
C ALA A 28 -10.06 -7.35 -15.19
N ARG A 29 -10.00 -6.57 -14.10
CA ARG A 29 -10.33 -5.13 -14.11
C ARG A 29 -9.40 -4.32 -15.03
N ARG A 30 -8.10 -4.62 -15.01
CA ARG A 30 -7.14 -3.97 -15.92
C ARG A 30 -7.33 -4.36 -17.37
N ALA A 31 -7.71 -5.62 -17.64
CA ALA A 31 -8.00 -6.10 -18.99
C ALA A 31 -9.15 -5.31 -19.63
N ILE A 32 -10.17 -4.95 -18.84
CA ILE A 32 -11.29 -4.09 -19.29
C ILE A 32 -11.00 -2.58 -19.19
N GLY A 33 -9.74 -2.18 -19.00
CA GLY A 33 -9.32 -0.77 -19.03
C GLY A 33 -9.44 0.00 -17.70
N PHE A 34 -9.75 -0.67 -16.59
CA PHE A 34 -9.90 0.00 -15.30
C PHE A 34 -8.54 0.45 -14.72
N LYS A 35 -8.48 1.71 -14.26
CA LYS A 35 -7.36 2.28 -13.51
C LYS A 35 -7.58 2.10 -12.02
N GLU A 36 -6.66 1.44 -11.34
CA GLU A 36 -6.80 1.16 -9.91
C GLU A 36 -6.52 2.43 -9.09
N HIS A 37 -7.52 3.01 -8.43
CA HIS A 37 -7.35 4.19 -7.59
C HIS A 37 -6.99 3.86 -6.13
N ILE A 38 -6.26 4.77 -5.48
CA ILE A 38 -6.09 4.83 -4.02
C ILE A 38 -7.37 5.43 -3.41
N THR A 39 -8.08 4.63 -2.61
CA THR A 39 -9.30 5.03 -1.91
C THR A 39 -8.97 5.87 -0.66
N LYS A 40 -9.95 6.63 -0.16
CA LYS A 40 -9.82 7.36 1.11
C LYS A 40 -9.52 6.42 2.27
N GLU A 41 -10.20 5.28 2.32
CA GLU A 41 -9.96 4.20 3.30
C GLU A 41 -8.51 3.72 3.30
N LEU A 42 -7.91 3.52 2.12
CA LEU A 42 -6.51 3.11 2.04
C LEU A 42 -5.56 4.19 2.59
N LYS A 43 -5.84 5.47 2.33
CA LYS A 43 -5.08 6.58 2.91
C LYS A 43 -5.17 6.57 4.44
N GLN A 44 -6.37 6.36 4.98
CA GLN A 44 -6.59 6.26 6.42
C GLN A 44 -5.87 5.05 7.04
N LYS A 45 -5.89 3.88 6.37
CA LYS A 45 -5.14 2.70 6.82
C LYS A 45 -3.64 2.97 6.90
N VAL A 46 -3.06 3.60 5.87
CA VAL A 46 -1.64 3.98 5.85
C VAL A 46 -1.31 4.97 6.99
N GLN A 47 -2.17 5.96 7.21
CA GLN A 47 -2.00 6.95 8.27
C GLN A 47 -2.09 6.31 9.67
N ALA A 48 -3.05 5.41 9.90
CA ALA A 48 -3.18 4.69 11.16
C ALA A 48 -1.95 3.81 11.46
N VAL A 49 -1.35 3.19 10.43
CA VAL A 49 -0.09 2.43 10.60
C VAL A 49 1.06 3.37 10.98
N LYS A 50 1.14 4.55 10.34
CA LYS A 50 2.14 5.59 10.68
C LYS A 50 2.04 6.01 12.14
N GLU A 51 0.83 6.32 12.60
CA GLU A 51 0.55 6.74 13.98
C GLU A 51 0.86 5.65 15.01
N LYS A 52 0.43 4.39 14.76
CA LYS A 52 0.75 3.25 15.62
C LYS A 52 2.26 3.04 15.78
N LEU A 53 3.01 3.22 14.69
CA LEU A 53 4.47 3.11 14.72
C LEU A 53 5.13 4.29 15.44
N SER A 54 4.60 5.50 15.30
CA SER A 54 5.04 6.67 16.05
C SER A 54 4.77 6.55 17.55
N GLN A 55 3.60 6.05 17.96
CA GLN A 55 3.28 5.80 19.37
C GLN A 55 4.23 4.77 20.00
N LYS A 56 4.55 3.68 19.29
CA LYS A 56 5.49 2.66 19.78
C LYS A 56 6.89 3.20 20.08
N VAL A 57 7.37 4.18 19.31
CA VAL A 57 8.67 4.84 19.52
C VAL A 57 8.71 5.60 20.85
N ASN A 58 7.61 6.23 21.24
CA ASN A 58 7.54 7.01 22.48
C ASN A 58 7.50 6.12 23.73
N SER A 59 7.10 4.85 23.60
CA SER A 59 6.96 3.92 24.71
C SER A 59 8.25 3.17 25.09
N LEU A 60 9.11 2.75 24.14
CA LEU A 60 10.37 2.03 24.42
C LEU A 60 11.35 2.09 23.22
N PRO A 61 12.65 2.44 23.39
CA PRO A 61 13.65 2.34 22.33
C PRO A 61 14.27 0.94 22.32
N GLY A 62 13.50 -0.07 21.87
CA GLY A 62 14.02 -1.42 21.69
C GLY A 62 14.47 -1.68 20.26
N GLU A 63 15.67 -2.22 20.06
CA GLU A 63 16.11 -2.71 18.75
C GLU A 63 15.05 -3.66 18.15
N GLY A 64 14.54 -3.31 16.97
CA GLY A 64 13.51 -4.08 16.26
C GLY A 64 12.05 -3.69 16.52
N ARG A 65 11.75 -2.76 17.43
CA ARG A 65 10.37 -2.30 17.69
C ARG A 65 10.24 -0.78 17.57
N GLY A 66 9.74 -0.31 16.43
CA GLY A 66 9.42 1.11 16.20
C GLY A 66 9.70 1.60 14.79
N MET A 67 9.64 2.91 14.59
CA MET A 67 9.80 3.56 13.30
C MET A 67 11.28 3.61 12.87
N THR A 68 11.77 2.54 12.23
CA THR A 68 13.16 2.49 11.70
C THR A 68 13.40 3.55 10.63
N ARG A 69 14.66 3.92 10.37
CA ARG A 69 15.05 4.85 9.28
C ARG A 69 14.47 4.42 7.92
N LYS A 70 14.46 3.11 7.64
CA LYS A 70 13.89 2.54 6.41
C LYS A 70 12.37 2.77 6.33
N VAL A 71 11.65 2.57 7.43
CA VAL A 71 10.20 2.81 7.51
C VAL A 71 9.87 4.31 7.40
N LYS A 72 10.66 5.19 8.04
CA LYS A 72 10.53 6.66 7.85
C LYS A 72 10.70 7.06 6.38
N GLN A 73 11.71 6.52 5.70
CA GLN A 73 11.94 6.78 4.28
C GLN A 73 10.83 6.18 3.40
N LEU A 74 10.21 5.08 3.80
CA LEU A 74 9.05 4.51 3.10
C LEU A 74 7.84 5.45 3.19
N PHE A 75 7.52 5.95 4.37
CA PHE A 75 6.43 6.93 4.54
C PHE A 75 6.69 8.22 3.77
N LYS A 76 7.94 8.74 3.75
CA LYS A 76 8.29 9.92 2.93
C LYS A 76 8.01 9.69 1.43
N ARG A 77 8.28 8.47 0.92
CA ARG A 77 7.97 8.09 -0.46
C ARG A 77 6.46 7.97 -0.71
N LEU A 78 5.74 7.33 0.22
CA LEU A 78 4.28 7.18 0.15
C LEU A 78 3.57 8.54 0.19
N ASP A 79 3.98 9.44 1.08
CA ASP A 79 3.40 10.79 1.23
C ASP A 79 3.54 11.60 -0.07
N GLY A 80 4.64 11.43 -0.82
CA GLY A 80 4.81 12.09 -2.13
C GLY A 80 4.00 11.45 -3.26
N LYS A 81 3.86 10.11 -3.27
CA LYS A 81 3.23 9.40 -4.39
C LYS A 81 1.71 9.24 -4.25
N ILE A 82 1.18 9.09 -3.04
CA ILE A 82 -0.26 8.86 -2.79
C ILE A 82 -1.16 9.99 -3.33
N PRO A 83 -0.82 11.29 -3.18
CA PRO A 83 -1.67 12.38 -3.66
C PRO A 83 -1.79 12.40 -5.19
N ILE A 84 -0.68 12.14 -5.89
CA ILE A 84 -0.60 12.23 -7.36
C ILE A 84 -1.09 10.97 -8.07
N TYR A 85 -1.10 9.81 -7.39
CA TYR A 85 -1.29 8.51 -8.02
C TYR A 85 -2.58 8.37 -8.84
N ASN A 86 -3.67 8.95 -8.35
CA ASN A 86 -4.98 8.86 -8.99
C ASN A 86 -5.04 9.64 -10.31
N GLY A 87 -4.16 10.62 -10.52
CA GLY A 87 -4.06 11.38 -11.77
C GLY A 87 -3.09 10.78 -12.80
N LEU A 88 -2.37 9.72 -12.44
CA LEU A 88 -1.37 9.10 -13.33
C LEU A 88 -2.02 8.37 -14.51
N THR A 89 -1.28 8.27 -15.61
CA THR A 89 -1.66 7.42 -16.74
C THR A 89 -1.62 5.95 -16.35
N ARG A 90 -2.29 5.09 -17.12
CA ARG A 90 -2.28 3.64 -16.88
C ARG A 90 -0.85 3.09 -16.85
N PHE A 91 -0.02 3.47 -17.82
CA PHE A 91 1.37 3.02 -17.89
C PHE A 91 2.17 3.43 -16.64
N GLN A 92 1.99 4.66 -16.16
CA GLN A 92 2.62 5.15 -14.93
C GLN A 92 2.13 4.40 -13.68
N GLN A 93 0.83 4.10 -13.61
CA GLN A 93 0.22 3.33 -12.51
C GLN A 93 0.71 1.89 -12.45
N GLU A 94 1.02 1.29 -13.61
CA GLU A 94 1.50 -0.08 -13.74
C GLU A 94 3.03 -0.22 -13.62
N SER A 95 3.75 0.92 -13.54
CA SER A 95 5.21 0.95 -13.37
C SER A 95 5.68 0.15 -12.15
N PHE A 96 6.88 -0.41 -12.26
CA PHE A 96 7.49 -1.21 -11.21
C PHE A 96 7.65 -0.42 -9.90
N HIS A 97 8.00 0.86 -9.95
CA HIS A 97 8.18 1.72 -8.77
C HIS A 97 6.94 2.56 -8.40
N SER A 98 5.74 2.13 -8.80
CA SER A 98 4.48 2.78 -8.42
C SER A 98 4.21 2.70 -6.91
N VAL A 99 3.18 3.42 -6.43
CA VAL A 99 2.75 3.42 -5.00
C VAL A 99 2.56 2.01 -4.45
N TRP A 100 2.05 1.09 -5.28
CA TRP A 100 1.81 -0.29 -4.87
C TRP A 100 3.09 -1.03 -4.49
N HIS A 101 4.23 -0.71 -5.07
CA HIS A 101 5.52 -1.25 -4.65
C HIS A 101 5.84 -0.86 -3.20
N ASP A 102 5.69 0.41 -2.86
CA ASP A 102 5.95 0.91 -1.51
C ASP A 102 4.91 0.37 -0.51
N LEU A 103 3.66 0.23 -0.91
CA LEU A 103 2.62 -0.41 -0.10
C LEU A 103 2.87 -1.90 0.15
N LYS A 104 3.52 -2.61 -0.79
CA LYS A 104 3.96 -4.00 -0.59
C LYS A 104 4.97 -4.08 0.54
N HIS A 105 5.97 -3.19 0.54
CA HIS A 105 6.94 -3.12 1.62
C HIS A 105 6.29 -2.76 2.96
N LEU A 106 5.31 -1.85 2.97
CA LEU A 106 4.57 -1.50 4.18
C LEU A 106 3.83 -2.72 4.77
N ALA A 107 3.19 -3.51 3.91
CA ALA A 107 2.47 -4.72 4.33
C ALA A 107 3.43 -5.77 4.93
N LEU A 108 4.62 -5.93 4.34
CA LEU A 108 5.64 -6.86 4.84
C LEU A 108 6.28 -6.39 6.16
N SER A 109 6.41 -5.08 6.36
CA SER A 109 6.95 -4.51 7.61
C SER A 109 5.94 -4.44 8.76
N SER A 110 4.67 -4.68 8.50
CA SER A 110 3.59 -4.60 9.50
C SER A 110 3.14 -5.98 10.01
N ARG A 111 3.70 -7.08 9.47
CA ARG A 111 3.55 -8.45 10.00
C ARG A 111 4.58 -8.69 11.09
#